data_AF-A0A377Q6G5-F1
#
_entry.id   AF-A0A377Q6G5-F1
#
_cell.length_a   1.000
_cell.length_b   1.000
_cell.length_c   1.000
_cell.angle_alpha   90.00
_cell.angle_beta   90.00
_cell.angle_gamma   90.00
#
_symmetry.space_group_name_H-M   'P 1'
#
loop_
_entity.id
_entity.type
_entity.pdbx_description
1 polymer ?
#
loop_
_entity_poly.entity_id
_entity_poly.type
_entity_poly.pdbx_seq_one_letter_code
_entity_poly.pdbx_strand_id
1 'polypeptide(L)' 'MRVFANEKLVQQLTGTLAPIQILASLKPSSVNPSHYEWSTRSGPPFSIQSGTACSAAITLSEQRPITLVLPILKKALGLD' A
#
# COMPACT_ATOMS: atom_id res chain seq x y z
N MET A 1 -15.80 10.69 -13.71
CA MET A 1 -14.66 10.94 -12.80
C MET A 1 -15.12 11.97 -11.75
N ARG A 2 -15.59 11.52 -10.57
CA ARG A 2 -15.93 12.45 -9.47
C ARG A 2 -14.67 12.67 -8.66
N VAL A 3 -13.85 13.62 -9.10
CA VAL A 3 -12.81 14.22 -8.27
C VAL A 3 -13.54 14.84 -7.08
N PHE A 4 -13.06 14.57 -5.86
CA PHE A 4 -13.68 15.04 -4.63
C PHE A 4 -14.02 16.53 -4.73
N ALA A 5 -15.31 16.88 -4.80
CA ALA A 5 -15.77 18.26 -5.04
C ALA A 5 -15.61 19.17 -3.80
N ASN A 6 -14.95 18.67 -2.74
CA ASN A 6 -14.77 19.38 -1.48
C ASN A 6 -13.28 19.42 -1.15
N GLU A 7 -12.68 20.58 -1.33
CA GLU A 7 -11.26 20.83 -1.10
C GLU A 7 -10.83 20.58 0.35
N LYS A 8 -11.73 20.80 1.33
CA LYS A 8 -11.43 20.49 2.75
C LYS A 8 -11.30 18.99 2.98
N LEU A 9 -12.13 18.17 2.32
CA LEU A 9 -12.05 16.72 2.41
C LEU A 9 -10.78 16.21 1.74
N VAL A 10 -10.40 16.80 0.60
CA VAL A 10 -9.12 16.49 -0.06
C VAL A 10 -7.97 16.79 0.88
N GLN A 11 -7.89 17.99 1.45
CA GLN A 11 -6.82 18.37 2.39
C GLN A 11 -6.74 17.47 3.64
N GLN A 12 -7.86 16.92 4.11
CA GLN A 12 -7.86 15.98 5.24
C GLN A 12 -7.39 14.57 4.86
N LEU A 13 -7.56 14.17 3.60
CA LEU A 13 -7.25 12.81 3.11
C LEU A 13 -5.88 12.73 2.42
N THR A 14 -5.51 13.74 1.63
CA THR A 14 -4.15 13.91 1.10
C THR A 14 -3.34 14.65 2.15
N GLY A 15 -2.45 13.94 2.84
CA GLY A 15 -1.51 14.55 3.78
C GLY A 15 -0.60 15.59 3.10
N THR A 16 0.48 16.00 3.77
CA THR A 16 1.40 17.05 3.30
C THR A 16 2.24 16.70 2.05
N LEU A 17 2.06 15.52 1.46
CA LEU A 17 2.86 15.02 0.34
C LEU A 17 2.08 15.03 -0.97
N ALA A 18 2.81 15.05 -2.09
CA ALA A 18 2.22 15.00 -3.43
C ALA A 18 1.36 13.72 -3.60
N PRO A 19 0.07 13.85 -3.94
CA PRO A 19 -0.82 12.70 -4.08
C PRO A 19 -0.48 11.88 -5.32
N ILE A 20 -0.43 10.56 -5.17
CA ILE A 20 -0.25 9.59 -6.26
C ILE A 20 -1.60 8.93 -6.54
N GLN A 21 -2.03 8.94 -7.80
CA GLN A 21 -3.27 8.25 -8.20
C GLN A 21 -3.01 6.74 -8.31
N ILE A 22 -3.90 5.95 -7.71
CA ILE A 22 -3.87 4.49 -7.79
C ILE A 22 -5.23 4.03 -8.30
N LEU A 23 -5.22 3.17 -9.32
CA LEU A 23 -6.39 2.48 -9.81
C LEU A 23 -6.23 0.99 -9.52
N ALA A 24 -7.14 0.44 -8.72
CA ALA A 24 -7.15 -0.98 -8.39
C ALA A 24 -8.52 -1.57 -8.70
N SER A 25 -8.52 -2.81 -9.18
CA SER A 25 -9.74 -3.59 -9.40
C SER A 25 -9.81 -4.70 -8.35
N LEU A 26 -10.88 -4.69 -7.58
CA LEU A 26 -11.13 -5.73 -6.58
C LEU A 26 -11.67 -6.98 -7.29
N LYS A 27 -11.13 -8.15 -6.93
CA LYS A 27 -11.58 -9.44 -7.45
C LYS A 27 -12.71 -9.98 -6.57
N PRO A 28 -13.93 -10.20 -7.10
CA PRO A 28 -15.04 -10.71 -6.30
C PRO A 28 -14.80 -12.15 -5.80
N SER A 29 -15.29 -12.48 -4.61
CA SER A 29 -15.28 -13.84 -4.06
C SER A 29 -16.51 -14.08 -3.20
N SER A 30 -17.17 -15.22 -3.37
CA SER A 30 -18.32 -15.63 -2.55
C SER A 30 -17.93 -16.28 -1.22
N VAL A 31 -16.63 -16.51 -1.01
CA VAL A 31 -16.12 -17.27 0.15
C VAL A 31 -15.94 -16.39 1.38
N ASN A 32 -15.63 -15.10 1.18
CA ASN A 32 -15.31 -14.18 2.27
C ASN A 32 -16.48 -13.23 2.59
N PRO A 33 -16.70 -12.86 3.86
CA PRO A 33 -17.73 -11.88 4.26
C PRO A 33 -17.59 -10.51 3.58
N SER A 34 -16.38 -10.17 3.13
CA SER A 34 -16.11 -8.93 2.42
C SER A 34 -16.51 -8.95 0.94
N HIS A 35 -16.90 -10.12 0.41
CA HIS A 35 -17.19 -10.38 -1.01
C HIS A 35 -16.01 -10.20 -2.00
N TYR A 36 -14.77 -10.23 -1.50
CA TYR A 36 -13.56 -10.04 -2.32
C TYR A 36 -12.47 -11.07 -1.99
N GLU A 37 -11.56 -11.30 -2.94
CA GLU A 37 -10.34 -12.08 -2.73
C GLU A 37 -9.31 -11.31 -1.90
N TRP A 38 -8.60 -12.05 -1.03
CA TRP A 38 -7.54 -11.51 -0.18
C TRP A 38 -6.28 -12.37 -0.30
N SER A 39 -5.13 -11.73 -0.21
CA SER A 39 -3.84 -12.43 -0.06
C SER A 39 -3.76 -13.15 1.29
N THR A 40 -4.49 -12.68 2.29
CA THR A 40 -4.65 -13.33 3.60
C THR A 40 -5.80 -14.34 3.56
N ARG A 41 -5.66 -15.45 4.30
CA ARG A 41 -6.67 -16.51 4.39
C ARG A 41 -8.05 -16.00 4.80
N SER A 42 -8.10 -14.97 5.64
CA SER A 42 -9.32 -14.27 6.03
C SER A 42 -9.21 -12.82 5.60
N GLY A 43 -10.23 -12.34 4.88
CA GLY A 43 -10.48 -10.92 4.72
C GLY A 43 -11.08 -10.28 5.98
N PRO A 44 -11.44 -9.00 5.94
CA PRO A 44 -12.18 -8.34 7.00
C PRO A 44 -13.54 -9.03 7.22
N PRO A 45 -14.03 -9.08 8.47
CA PRO A 45 -15.28 -9.76 8.82
C PRO A 45 -16.54 -8.96 8.44
N PHE A 46 -16.42 -7.98 7.54
CA PHE A 46 -17.50 -7.08 7.12
C PHE A 46 -17.46 -6.84 5.60
N SER A 47 -18.62 -6.53 5.04
CA SER A 47 -18.79 -6.19 3.62
C SER A 47 -18.19 -4.81 3.31
N ILE A 48 -17.43 -4.71 2.22
CA ILE A 48 -16.87 -3.43 1.76
C ILE A 48 -17.93 -2.72 0.91
N GLN A 49 -18.28 -1.51 1.31
CA GLN A 49 -19.30 -0.68 0.66
C GLN A 49 -18.66 0.54 -0.01
N SER A 50 -19.44 1.22 -0.86
CA SER A 50 -19.04 2.51 -1.42
C SER A 50 -18.80 3.51 -0.30
N GLY A 51 -17.59 4.10 -0.26
CA GLY A 51 -17.20 5.06 0.78
C GLY A 51 -16.57 4.43 2.02
N THR A 52 -16.35 3.12 2.06
CA THR A 52 -15.52 2.50 3.11
C THR A 52 -14.11 3.10 3.04
N ALA A 53 -13.65 3.68 4.15
CA ALA A 53 -12.29 4.20 4.27
C ALA A 53 -11.29 3.04 4.27
N CYS A 54 -10.28 3.12 3.41
CA CYS A 54 -9.25 2.12 3.27
C CYS A 54 -7.87 2.77 3.37
N SER A 55 -6.94 2.09 4.02
CA SER A 55 -5.52 2.43 4.01
C SER A 55 -4.77 1.40 3.16
N ALA A 56 -3.84 1.84 2.34
CA ALA A 56 -2.99 0.97 1.52
C ALA A 56 -1.52 1.26 1.80
N ALA A 57 -0.72 0.20 1.96
CA ALA A 57 0.73 0.28 1.99
C ALA A 57 1.28 -0.12 0.62
N ILE A 58 2.16 0.72 0.05
CA ILE A 58 2.72 0.51 -1.29
C ILE A 58 4.23 0.45 -1.13
N THR A 59 4.83 -0.67 -1.50
CA THR A 59 6.27 -0.82 -1.53
C THR A 59 6.82 -0.16 -2.80
N LEU A 60 7.56 0.93 -2.65
CA LEU A 60 8.18 1.65 -3.77
C LEU A 60 9.51 1.03 -4.23
N SER A 61 10.24 0.40 -3.31
CA SER A 61 11.49 -0.30 -3.59
C SER A 61 11.74 -1.41 -2.58
N GLU A 62 12.38 -2.47 -3.03
CA GLU A 62 12.84 -3.57 -2.19
C GLU A 62 14.37 -3.64 -2.29
N GLN A 63 15.06 -3.58 -1.15
CA GLN A 63 16.51 -3.68 -1.09
C GLN A 63 16.93 -4.83 -0.17
N ARG A 64 17.77 -5.73 -0.69
CA ARG A 64 18.30 -6.86 0.09
C ARG A 64 19.31 -6.34 1.13
N PRO A 65 19.18 -6.71 2.42
CA PRO A 65 20.10 -6.25 3.47
C PRO A 65 21.57 -6.62 3.19
N ILE A 66 21.84 -7.75 2.53
CA ILE A 66 23.21 -8.19 2.19
C ILE A 66 23.95 -7.16 1.31
N THR A 67 23.23 -6.41 0.48
CA THR A 67 23.78 -5.35 -0.36
C THR A 67 24.34 -4.20 0.48
N LEU A 68 23.84 -3.99 1.71
CA LEU A 68 24.36 -3.00 2.66
C LEU A 68 25.56 -3.51 3.45
N VAL A 69 25.66 -4.82 3.68
CA VAL A 69 26.73 -5.44 4.51
C VAL A 69 28.02 -5.61 3.71
N LEU A 70 27.94 -5.99 2.44
CA LEU A 70 29.10 -6.17 1.55
C LEU A 70 30.08 -4.97 1.55
N PRO A 71 29.65 -3.71 1.42
CA PRO A 71 30.58 -2.57 1.46
C PRO A 71 31.24 -2.38 2.83
N ILE A 72 30.51 -2.66 3.93
CA ILE A 72 31.06 -2.57 5.29
C ILE A 72 32.13 -3.64 5.50
N LEU A 73 31.86 -4.87 5.04
CA LEU A 73 32.78 -5.99 5.14
C LEU A 73 34.05 -5.78 4.29
N LYS A 74 33.92 -5.24 3.07
CA LYS A 74 35.07 -4.86 2.23
C LYS A 74 36.00 -3.86 2.91
N LYS A 75 35.43 -2.82 3.54
CA LYS A 75 36.20 -1.84 4.33
C LYS A 75 36.85 -2.45 5.55
N ALA A 76 36.14 -3.31 6.29
CA ALA A 76 36.68 -3.97 7.48
C ALA A 76 37.81 -4.96 7.16
N LEU A 77 37.78 -5.59 5.99
CA LEU A 77 38.80 -6.52 5.51
C LEU A 77 39.92 -5.84 4.69
N GLY A 78 39.86 -4.51 4.48
CA GLY A 78 40.90 -3.76 3.75
C GLY A 78 41.04 -4.12 2.26
N LEU A 79 39.96 -4.55 1.62
CA LEU A 79 39.91 -4.98 0.21
C LEU A 79 39.52 -3.84 -0.77
N ASP A 80 39.81 -2.59 -0.42
CA ASP A 80 39.71 -1.46 -1.36
C ASP A 80 40.92 -1.39 -2.29
#